data_AF-A0AAU2ZVM0-F1
#
_entry.id   AF-A0AAU2ZVM0-F1
#
_cell.length_a   1.000
_cell.length_b   1.000
_cell.length_c   1.000
_cell.angle_alpha   90.00
_cell.angle_beta   90.00
_cell.angle_gamma   90.00
#
_symmetry.space_group_name_H-M   'P 1'
#
loop_
_entity.id
_entity.type
_entity.pdbx_description
1 polymer ?
#
loop_
_entity_poly.entity_id
_entity_poly.type
_entity_poly.pdbx_seq_one_letter_code
_entity_poly.pdbx_strand_id
1 'polypeptide(L)'
;MFAADLIGRDCTAARAGMRLVGDMTELLTLEKKLYLATCIDLATREVIGWAVADHHRAEFPVTALRMAAGRGGLEDGCTGTSVPTPLHSPHSRR
;
A
#
# COMPACT_ATOMS: atom_id res chain seq x y z
N MET A 1 -1.00 10.99 13.06
CA MET A 1 -0.98 11.97 11.95
C MET A 1 -1.74 11.35 10.80
N PHE A 2 -2.89 11.91 10.42
CA PHE A 2 -3.68 11.40 9.30
C PHE A 2 -3.02 11.83 7.98
N ALA A 3 -2.78 10.89 7.08
CA ALA A 3 -2.28 11.19 5.74
C ALA A 3 -3.38 11.86 4.91
N ALA A 4 -3.04 12.87 4.12
CA ALA A 4 -3.97 13.49 3.18
C ALA A 4 -4.39 12.49 2.10
N ASP A 5 -5.67 12.47 1.75
CA ASP A 5 -6.19 11.65 0.66
C ASP A 5 -5.81 12.27 -0.69
N LEU A 6 -4.63 11.89 -1.19
CA LEU A 6 -4.06 12.46 -2.42
C LEU A 6 -4.75 11.96 -3.70
N ILE A 7 -5.57 10.91 -3.61
CA ILE A 7 -6.36 10.43 -4.76
C ILE A 7 -7.83 10.86 -4.69
N GLY A 8 -8.25 11.54 -3.62
CA GLY A 8 -9.62 12.06 -3.47
C GLY A 8 -10.70 10.98 -3.49
N ARG A 9 -10.40 9.78 -2.96
CA ARG A 9 -11.20 8.55 -3.07
C ARG A 9 -11.50 8.10 -4.51
N ASP A 10 -10.86 8.71 -5.49
CA ASP A 10 -10.92 8.28 -6.88
C ASP A 10 -9.84 7.23 -7.13
N CYS A 11 -10.25 5.97 -7.00
CA CYS A 11 -9.41 4.79 -7.24
C CYS A 11 -9.42 4.39 -8.74
N THR A 12 -9.38 5.38 -9.63
CA THR A 12 -9.27 5.17 -11.09
C THR A 12 -8.09 5.95 -11.66
N ALA A 13 -7.54 5.46 -12.77
CA ALA A 13 -6.50 6.14 -13.52
C ALA A 13 -6.69 5.86 -15.02
N ALA A 14 -6.45 6.87 -15.85
CA ALA A 14 -6.62 6.76 -17.29
C ALA A 14 -5.49 5.98 -17.97
N ARG A 15 -4.30 5.95 -17.36
CA ARG A 15 -3.07 5.37 -17.93
C ARG A 15 -2.25 4.73 -16.81
N ALA A 16 -1.50 3.69 -17.17
CA ALA A 16 -0.51 3.09 -16.29
C ALA A 16 0.51 4.15 -15.84
N GLY A 17 0.96 4.07 -14.59
CA GLY A 17 1.95 4.97 -14.02
C GLY A 17 1.41 6.32 -13.53
N MET A 18 0.13 6.65 -13.76
CA MET A 18 -0.46 7.92 -13.31
C MET A 18 -0.76 7.95 -11.81
N ARG A 19 -1.36 6.87 -11.29
CA ARG A 19 -1.79 6.81 -9.90
C ARG A 19 -1.59 5.43 -9.32
N LEU A 20 -1.06 5.40 -8.11
CA LEU A 20 -0.83 4.18 -7.35
C LEU A 20 -1.68 4.17 -6.08
N VAL A 21 -2.06 2.98 -5.64
CA VAL A 21 -2.61 2.77 -4.30
C VAL A 21 -1.73 1.79 -3.54
N GLY A 22 -1.39 2.16 -2.31
CA GLY A 22 -0.71 1.29 -1.35
C GLY A 22 -1.73 0.59 -0.46
N ASP A 23 -1.53 -0.70 -0.21
CA ASP A 23 -2.29 -1.47 0.78
C ASP A 23 -1.35 -2.12 1.80
N MET A 24 -1.83 -2.27 3.03
CA MET A 24 -1.16 -3.03 4.08
C MET A 24 -2.12 -4.08 4.64
N THR A 25 -1.74 -5.34 4.51
CA THR A 25 -2.53 -6.49 4.95
C THR A 25 -1.81 -7.24 6.07
N GLU A 26 -2.49 -7.51 7.17
CA GLU A 26 -2.04 -8.45 8.20
C GLU A 26 -2.32 -9.89 7.76
N LEU A 27 -1.29 -10.74 7.78
CA LEU A 27 -1.38 -12.16 7.46
C LEU A 27 -1.17 -12.98 8.74
N LEU A 28 -2.19 -13.76 9.12
CA LEU A 28 -2.10 -14.69 10.23
C LEU A 28 -1.50 -16.01 9.73
N THR A 29 -0.34 -16.39 10.27
CA THR A 29 0.24 -17.72 10.08
C THR A 29 0.12 -18.55 11.36
N LEU A 30 0.43 -19.84 11.28
CA LEU A 30 0.42 -20.73 12.45
C LEU A 30 1.53 -20.41 13.47
N GLU A 31 2.58 -19.70 13.04
CA GLU A 31 3.76 -19.43 13.86
C GLU A 31 3.78 -17.97 14.36
N LYS A 32 3.49 -17.01 13.46
CA LYS A 32 3.53 -15.58 13.77
C LYS A 32 2.64 -14.74 12.84
N LYS A 33 2.46 -13.48 13.20
CA LYS A 33 1.88 -12.48 12.28
C LYS A 33 2.92 -12.04 11.26
N LEU A 34 2.51 -11.94 10.01
CA LEU A 34 3.26 -11.29 8.94
C LEU A 34 2.46 -10.08 8.44
N TYR A 35 3.17 -9.15 7.82
CA TYR A 35 2.65 -7.91 7.27
C TYR A 35 3.07 -7.81 5.82
N LEU A 36 2.10 -7.68 4.92
CA LEU A 36 2.29 -7.50 3.49
C LEU A 36 1.97 -6.05 3.12
N ALA A 37 2.92 -5.34 2.53
CA ALA A 37 2.66 -4.10 1.80
C ALA A 37 2.61 -4.38 0.31
N THR A 38 1.69 -3.73 -0.39
CA THR A 38 1.63 -3.73 -1.86
C THR A 38 1.52 -2.30 -2.39
N CYS A 39 2.03 -2.08 -3.60
CA CYS A 39 1.78 -0.91 -4.43
C CYS A 39 1.12 -1.38 -5.73
N ILE A 40 -0.09 -0.89 -5.98
CA ILE A 40 -0.95 -1.31 -7.07
C ILE A 40 -1.13 -0.14 -8.04
N ASP A 41 -0.94 -0.38 -9.32
CA ASP A 41 -1.26 0.58 -10.37
C ASP A 41 -2.78 0.63 -10.58
N LEU A 42 -3.39 1.82 -10.51
CA LEU A 42 -4.84 1.96 -10.57
C LEU A 42 -5.44 1.74 -11.98
N ALA A 43 -4.65 1.90 -13.04
CA ALA A 43 -5.10 1.68 -14.41
C ALA A 43 -5.02 0.20 -14.80
N THR A 44 -3.89 -0.47 -14.49
CA THR A 44 -3.67 -1.87 -14.88
C THR A 44 -4.14 -2.88 -13.83
N ARG A 45 -4.33 -2.45 -12.59
CA ARG A 45 -4.60 -3.30 -11.40
C ARG A 45 -3.46 -4.28 -11.07
N GLU A 46 -2.28 -4.09 -11.64
CA GLU A 46 -1.12 -4.89 -11.32
C GLU A 46 -0.49 -4.48 -9.99
N VAL A 47 -0.02 -5.46 -9.22
CA VAL A 47 0.91 -5.23 -8.11
C VAL A 47 2.28 -4.96 -8.72
N ILE A 48 2.73 -3.72 -8.65
CA ILE A 48 4.00 -3.27 -9.24
C ILE A 48 5.13 -3.17 -8.22
N GLY A 49 4.82 -3.27 -6.92
CA GLY A 49 5.79 -3.37 -5.84
C GLY A 49 5.18 -4.02 -4.60
N TRP A 50 5.99 -4.72 -3.81
CA TRP A 50 5.53 -5.41 -2.60
C TRP A 50 6.66 -5.62 -1.59
N ALA A 51 6.31 -5.84 -0.33
CA ALA A 51 7.26 -6.22 0.70
C ALA A 51 6.55 -7.00 1.81
N VAL A 52 7.23 -7.99 2.39
CA VAL A 52 6.74 -8.75 3.55
C VAL A 52 7.68 -8.55 4.73
N ALA A 53 7.12 -8.33 5.91
CA ALA A 53 7.87 -8.24 7.16
C ALA A 53 7.11 -8.96 8.28
N ASP A 54 7.79 -9.33 9.36
CA ASP A 54 7.16 -9.83 10.59
C ASP A 54 6.88 -8.71 11.61
N HIS A 55 6.99 -7.45 11.18
CA HIS A 55 6.74 -6.27 11.99
C HIS A 55 5.93 -5.21 11.23
N HIS A 56 5.12 -4.44 11.96
CA HIS A 56 4.33 -3.33 11.40
C HIS A 56 5.08 -1.99 11.47
N ARG A 57 6.18 -1.83 10.70
CA ARG A 57 7.01 -0.58 10.68
C ARG A 57 6.96 0.09 9.31
N ALA A 58 7.09 1.42 9.26
CA ALA A 58 7.01 2.18 8.00
C ALA A 58 8.10 1.84 6.95
N GLU A 59 9.16 1.14 7.34
CA GLU A 59 10.26 0.77 6.43
C GLU A 59 9.85 -0.25 5.35
N PHE A 60 8.93 -1.17 5.65
CA PHE A 60 8.48 -2.16 4.66
C PHE A 60 7.56 -1.57 3.57
N PRO A 61 6.57 -0.68 3.84
CA PRO A 61 5.83 -0.03 2.77
C PRO A 61 6.69 0.91 1.92
N VAL A 62 7.73 1.53 2.49
CA VAL A 62 8.73 2.27 1.69
C VAL A 62 9.49 1.35 0.73
N THR A 63 9.78 0.11 1.16
CA THR A 63 10.40 -0.89 0.30
C THR A 63 9.50 -1.26 -0.88
N ALA A 64 8.21 -1.51 -0.63
CA ALA A 64 7.24 -1.77 -1.69
C ALA A 64 7.16 -0.61 -2.71
N LEU A 65 7.15 0.64 -2.22
CA LEU A 65 7.15 1.83 -3.08
C LEU A 65 8.44 1.97 -3.90
N ARG A 66 9.60 1.69 -3.30
CA ARG A 66 10.88 1.70 -4.02
C ARG A 66 10.92 0.64 -5.11
N MET A 67 10.36 -0.55 -4.87
CA MET A 67 10.23 -1.57 -5.91
C MET A 67 9.34 -1.10 -7.06
N ALA A 68 8.19 -0.48 -6.75
CA ALA A 68 7.30 0.08 -7.77
C ALA A 68 8.01 1.16 -8.62
N ALA A 69 8.73 2.09 -7.98
CA ALA A 69 9.51 3.11 -8.69
C ALA A 69 10.64 2.51 -9.54
N GLY A 70 11.33 1.48 -9.02
CA GLY A 70 12.41 0.80 -9.73
C GLY A 70 11.97 -0.05 -10.92
N ARG A 71 10.71 -0.50 -10.96
CA ARG A 71 10.13 -1.23 -12.11
C ARG A 71 10.06 -0.37 -13.37
N GLY A 72 10.02 0.95 -13.22
CA GLY A 72 9.87 1.91 -14.33
C GLY A 72 8.43 2.02 -14.84
N GLY A 73 8.16 3.05 -15.65
CA GLY A 73 6.83 3.30 -16.23
C GLY A 73 5.90 4.16 -15.37
N LEU A 74 6.38 4.75 -14.27
CA LEU A 74 5.66 5.81 -13.56
C LEU A 74 5.72 7.11 -14.37
N GLU A 75 4.59 7.80 -14.50
CA GLU A 75 4.54 9.10 -15.17
C GLU A 75 5.08 10.21 -14.25
N ASP A 76 5.58 11.29 -14.84
CA ASP A 76 6.00 12.48 -14.09
C ASP A 76 4.80 13.03 -13.30
N GLY A 77 4.99 13.22 -11.99
CA GLY A 77 3.92 13.66 -11.10
C GLY A 77 2.95 12.55 -10.66
N CYS A 78 3.31 11.27 -10.84
CA CYS A 78 2.58 10.13 -10.28
C CYS A 78 2.20 10.36 -8.81
N THR A 79 0.91 10.23 -8.50
CA THR A 79 0.40 10.38 -7.13
C THR A 79 0.05 9.02 -6.52
N GLY A 80 0.36 8.86 -5.23
CA GLY A 80 0.08 7.65 -4.47
C GLY A 80 -0.58 7.96 -3.14
N THR A 81 -1.52 7.12 -2.72
CA THR A 81 -2.04 7.12 -1.34
C THR A 81 -1.92 5.72 -0.74
N SER A 82 -1.82 5.62 0.57
CA SER A 82 -1.97 4.35 1.30
C SER A 82 -3.38 4.26 1.89
N VAL A 83 -4.04 3.11 1.74
CA VAL A 83 -5.28 2.84 2.49
C VAL A 83 -4.91 2.75 3.98
N PRO A 84 -5.60 3.49 4.88
CA PRO A 84 -5.33 3.37 6.30
C PRO A 84 -5.64 1.95 6.75
N THR A 85 -4.66 1.27 7.35
CA THR A 85 -4.93 0.02 8.05
C THR A 85 -5.96 0.32 9.14
N PRO A 86 -7.12 -0.35 9.19
CA PRO A 86 -8.02 -0.20 10.32
C PRO A 86 -7.26 -0.64 11.57
N LEU A 87 -6.94 0.31 12.45
CA LEU A 87 -6.41 -0.02 13.77
C LEU A 87 -7.49 -0.87 14.45
N HIS A 88 -7.22 -2.17 14.63
CA HIS A 88 -7.99 -2.97 15.55
C HIS A 88 -7.79 -2.37 16.95
N SER A 89 -8.79 -1.63 17.43
CA SER A 89 -8.85 -1.20 18.82
C SER A 89 -9.04 -2.45 19.68
N PRO A 90 -8.12 -2.80 20.59
CA PRO A 90 -8.40 -3.85 21.53
C PRO A 90 -9.32 -3.20 22.57
N HIS A 91 -10.64 -3.40 22.49
CA HIS A 91 -11.59 -3.48 23.60
C HIS A 91 -13.05 -3.35 23.09
N SER A 92 -13.74 -4.48 22.96
CA SER A 92 -15.00 -4.73 23.68
C SER A 92 -15.51 -6.14 23.35
N ARG A 93 -15.07 -7.13 24.12
CA ARG A 93 -15.97 -8.25 24.46
C ARG A 93 -16.69 -7.82 25.74
N ARG A 94 -17.99 -7.62 25.64
CA ARG A 94 -18.94 -7.93 26.72
C ARG A 94 -19.93 -8.90 26.15
#